data_AF-A0A2M8NZK6-F1
#
_entry.id   AF-A0A2M8NZK6-F1
#
_cell.length_a   1.000
_cell.length_b   1.000
_cell.length_c   1.000
_cell.angle_alpha   90.00
_cell.angle_beta   90.00
_cell.angle_gamma   90.00
#
_symmetry.space_group_name_H-M   'P 1'
#
loop_
_entity.id
_entity.type
_entity.pdbx_description
1 polymer ?
#
loop_
_entity_poly.entity_id
_entity_poly.type
_entity_poly.pdbx_seq_one_letter_code
_entity_poly.pdbx_strand_id
1 'polypeptide(L)'
;MDELDRNRMEAIYRIFDKFALEDTRVFYKDTIQRHRRAAAQVNFIRAFAAFLAGFSAALVGLIVQSVYVSGSACLAPVATDQMGYCQFINVVIVILMVLAIVAPAIGGAFSTLADLYQWDRQISLYDESLKNLAVADARSPDPEMDDATYRAALKAYSLGSLTVMYDEAAQWGQMIRTPVQIEEFIRRSQERAQSVQLPIFKAPDAPRPRPTGEDEAVG
;
A
#
# COMPACT_ATOMS: atom_id res chain seq x y z
N MET A 1 12.01 40.54 -15.47
CA MET A 1 12.23 39.43 -14.51
C MET A 1 13.72 39.39 -14.30
N ASP A 2 14.20 39.72 -13.11
CA ASP A 2 15.64 39.67 -12.82
C ASP A 2 16.17 38.26 -13.06
N GLU A 3 17.26 38.17 -13.80
CA GLU A 3 18.00 36.94 -14.03
C GLU A 3 18.55 36.48 -12.66
N LEU A 4 18.20 35.26 -12.25
CA LEU A 4 18.69 34.72 -10.98
C LEU A 4 20.20 34.52 -11.09
N ASP A 5 20.96 35.20 -10.24
CA ASP A 5 22.41 35.02 -10.12
C ASP A 5 22.76 33.54 -9.88
N ARG A 6 23.86 33.06 -10.48
CA ARG A 6 24.32 31.67 -10.41
C ARG A 6 24.48 31.20 -8.96
N ASN A 7 25.07 32.03 -8.12
CA ASN A 7 25.24 31.75 -6.69
C ASN A 7 23.91 31.47 -5.98
N ARG A 8 22.84 32.19 -6.37
CA ARG A 8 21.51 32.02 -5.80
C ARG A 8 20.86 30.72 -6.26
N MET A 9 21.04 30.33 -7.53
CA MET A 9 20.55 29.04 -8.03
C MET A 9 21.24 27.85 -7.37
N GLU A 10 22.55 27.95 -7.13
CA GLU A 10 23.31 26.93 -6.38
C GLU A 10 22.87 26.84 -4.92
N ALA A 11 22.62 27.98 -4.26
CA ALA A 11 22.09 27.99 -2.91
C ALA A 11 20.70 27.32 -2.83
N ILE A 12 19.80 27.61 -3.79
CA ILE A 12 18.48 26.97 -3.88
C ILE A 12 18.61 25.47 -4.10
N TYR A 13 19.50 25.05 -5.00
CA TYR A 13 19.78 23.63 -5.24
C TYR A 13 20.21 22.92 -3.95
N ARG A 14 21.20 23.46 -3.23
CA ARG A 14 21.69 22.85 -1.97
C ARG A 14 20.62 22.76 -0.89
N ILE A 15 19.76 23.78 -0.78
CA ILE A 15 18.63 23.77 0.17
C ILE A 15 17.64 22.68 -0.23
N PHE A 16 17.26 22.61 -1.51
CA PHE A 16 16.30 21.63 -1.99
C PHE A 16 16.83 20.19 -1.86
N ASP A 17 18.07 19.95 -2.28
CA ASP A 17 18.71 18.64 -2.19
C ASP A 17 18.74 18.12 -0.74
N LYS A 18 19.21 18.96 0.19
CA LYS A 18 19.33 18.59 1.59
C LYS A 18 17.98 18.41 2.29
N PHE A 19 17.04 19.33 2.11
CA PHE A 19 15.80 19.33 2.91
C PHE A 19 14.64 18.63 2.24
N ALA A 20 14.56 18.61 0.90
CA ALA A 20 13.47 17.93 0.21
C ALA A 20 13.87 16.51 -0.14
N LEU A 21 15.03 16.30 -0.77
CA LEU A 21 15.39 14.99 -1.30
C LEU A 21 16.02 14.07 -0.26
N GLU A 22 17.04 14.53 0.45
CA GLU A 22 17.76 13.69 1.41
C GLU A 22 16.86 13.33 2.59
N ASP A 23 16.10 14.28 3.14
CA ASP A 23 15.14 14.03 4.22
C ASP A 23 14.08 13.00 3.80
N THR A 24 13.46 13.19 2.63
CA THR A 24 12.45 12.24 2.11
C THR A 24 13.04 10.86 1.86
N ARG A 25 14.27 10.79 1.34
CA ARG A 25 14.98 9.52 1.11
C ARG A 25 15.24 8.79 2.43
N VAL A 26 15.68 9.51 3.48
CA VAL A 26 15.88 8.94 4.81
C VAL A 26 14.54 8.48 5.39
N PHE A 27 13.51 9.30 5.30
CA PHE A 27 12.15 8.98 5.76
C PHE A 27 11.61 7.71 5.10
N TYR A 28 11.68 7.57 3.77
CA TYR A 28 11.20 6.39 3.07
C TYR A 28 11.99 5.13 3.45
N LYS A 29 13.32 5.22 3.55
CA LYS A 29 14.15 4.08 3.97
C LYS A 29 13.80 3.59 5.37
N ASP A 30 13.67 4.51 6.33
CA ASP A 30 13.31 4.17 7.70
C ASP A 30 11.89 3.58 7.77
N THR A 31 10.94 4.18 7.05
CA THR A 31 9.55 3.71 7.01
C THR A 31 9.44 2.30 6.41
N ILE A 32 10.14 2.02 5.31
CA ILE A 32 10.24 0.67 4.73
C ILE A 32 10.79 -0.33 5.75
N GLN A 33 11.86 0.02 6.47
CA GLN A 33 12.45 -0.87 7.48
C GLN A 33 11.49 -1.13 8.62
N ARG A 34 10.77 -0.11 9.11
CA ARG A 34 9.75 -0.25 10.16
C ARG A 34 8.63 -1.18 9.71
N HIS A 35 8.10 -1.00 8.50
CA HIS A 35 7.04 -1.87 7.97
C HIS A 35 7.53 -3.32 7.77
N ARG A 36 8.75 -3.53 7.28
CA ARG A 36 9.35 -4.88 7.17
C ARG A 36 9.48 -5.56 8.52
N ARG A 37 9.92 -4.83 9.55
CA ARG A 37 10.01 -5.36 10.92
C ARG A 37 8.63 -5.70 11.49
N ALA A 38 7.63 -4.84 11.29
CA ALA A 38 6.27 -5.10 11.72
C ALA A 38 5.67 -6.34 11.03
N ALA A 39 5.81 -6.44 9.70
CA ALA A 39 5.36 -7.61 8.94
C ALA A 39 6.05 -8.90 9.41
N ALA A 40 7.36 -8.85 9.65
CA ALA A 40 8.11 -9.99 10.19
C ALA A 40 7.62 -10.40 11.59
N GLN A 41 7.36 -9.45 12.48
CA GLN A 41 6.83 -9.71 13.82
C GLN A 41 5.45 -10.37 13.77
N VAL A 42 4.54 -9.88 12.93
CA VAL A 42 3.20 -10.46 12.79
C VAL A 42 3.25 -11.86 12.20
N ASN A 43 4.09 -12.09 11.19
CA ASN A 43 4.32 -13.44 10.66
C ASN A 43 4.90 -14.39 11.70
N PHE A 44 5.83 -13.91 12.53
CA PHE A 44 6.38 -14.69 13.63
C PHE A 44 5.31 -15.05 14.66
N ILE A 45 4.48 -14.10 15.09
CA ILE A 45 3.39 -14.36 16.05
C ILE A 45 2.40 -15.37 15.48
N ARG A 46 2.02 -15.24 14.20
CA ARG A 46 1.12 -16.19 13.53
C ARG A 46 1.71 -17.59 13.48
N ALA A 47 2.97 -17.73 13.07
CA ALA A 47 3.67 -19.01 13.01
C ALA A 47 3.80 -19.63 14.41
N PHE A 48 4.16 -18.82 15.41
CA PHE A 48 4.28 -19.24 16.79
C PHE A 48 2.94 -19.71 17.36
N ALA A 49 1.85 -18.98 17.12
CA ALA A 49 0.51 -19.36 17.57
C ALA A 49 0.05 -20.68 16.91
N ALA A 50 0.29 -20.86 15.62
CA ALA A 50 -0.02 -22.11 14.92
C ALA A 50 0.80 -23.29 15.47
N PHE A 51 2.10 -23.08 15.71
CA PHE A 51 2.98 -24.08 16.32
C PHE A 51 2.47 -24.47 17.72
N LEU A 52 2.18 -23.48 18.57
CA LEU A 52 1.73 -23.67 19.94
C LEU A 52 0.40 -24.46 20.00
N ALA A 53 -0.51 -24.18 19.06
CA ALA A 53 -1.77 -24.91 18.91
C ALA A 53 -1.53 -26.38 18.54
N GLY A 54 -0.75 -26.63 17.48
CA GLY A 54 -0.45 -27.99 17.01
C GLY A 54 0.32 -28.81 18.04
N PHE A 55 1.31 -28.19 18.69
CA PHE A 55 2.09 -28.82 19.76
C PHE A 55 1.21 -29.21 20.95
N SER A 56 0.30 -28.34 21.37
CA SER A 56 -0.59 -28.62 22.51
C SER A 56 -1.61 -29.70 22.18
N ALA A 57 -2.18 -29.70 20.98
CA ALA A 57 -3.05 -30.76 20.52
C ALA A 57 -2.32 -32.13 20.49
N ALA A 58 -1.08 -32.16 20.01
CA ALA A 58 -0.26 -33.37 19.98
C ALA A 58 0.06 -33.89 21.40
N LEU A 59 0.43 -32.99 22.32
CA LEU A 59 0.68 -33.35 23.73
C LEU A 59 -0.58 -33.89 24.42
N VAL A 60 -1.74 -33.27 24.21
CA VAL A 60 -3.01 -33.78 24.75
C VAL A 60 -3.28 -35.19 24.23
N GLY A 61 -3.12 -35.42 22.93
CA GLY A 61 -3.28 -36.74 22.34
C GLY A 61 -2.33 -37.78 22.95
N LEU A 62 -1.06 -37.42 23.14
CA LEU A 62 -0.06 -38.30 23.74
C LEU A 62 -0.34 -38.61 25.22
N ILE A 63 -0.76 -37.60 26.00
CA ILE A 63 -1.12 -37.80 27.42
C ILE A 63 -2.37 -38.68 27.52
N VAL A 64 -3.40 -38.42 26.72
CA VAL A 64 -4.62 -39.24 26.72
C VAL A 64 -4.31 -40.69 26.35
N GLN A 65 -3.51 -40.91 25.31
CA GLN A 65 -3.13 -42.25 24.85
C GLN A 65 -2.28 -43.01 25.90
N SER A 66 -1.33 -42.33 26.54
CA SER A 66 -0.43 -42.97 27.52
C SER A 66 -1.14 -43.24 28.84
N VAL A 67 -1.87 -42.27 29.39
CA VAL A 67 -2.44 -42.36 30.74
C VAL A 67 -3.78 -43.10 30.76
N TYR A 68 -4.65 -42.85 29.80
CA TYR A 68 -6.03 -43.37 29.82
C TYR A 68 -6.18 -44.64 28.99
N VAL A 69 -5.55 -44.71 27.82
CA VAL A 69 -5.71 -45.87 26.91
C VAL A 69 -4.74 -46.99 27.25
N SER A 70 -3.46 -46.69 27.42
CA SER A 70 -2.42 -47.72 27.60
C SER A 70 -2.19 -48.08 29.07
N GLY A 71 -2.18 -47.06 29.96
CA GLY A 71 -1.89 -47.25 31.38
C GLY A 71 -3.10 -47.54 32.27
N SER A 72 -4.32 -47.17 31.85
CA SER A 72 -5.57 -47.22 32.64
C SER A 72 -5.48 -46.64 34.07
N ALA A 73 -4.40 -45.93 34.41
CA ALA A 73 -4.06 -45.52 35.78
C ALA A 73 -5.04 -44.50 36.35
N CYS A 74 -5.71 -43.75 35.47
CA CYS A 74 -6.74 -42.77 35.84
C CYS A 74 -8.17 -43.21 35.47
N LEU A 75 -8.36 -44.48 35.09
CA LEU A 75 -9.70 -45.07 34.93
C LEU A 75 -10.13 -45.72 36.27
N ALA A 76 -11.38 -45.50 36.66
CA ALA A 76 -11.87 -45.90 37.98
C ALA A 76 -11.93 -47.43 38.18
N PRO A 77 -11.74 -47.94 39.42
CA PRO A 77 -11.47 -47.20 40.66
C PRO A 77 -9.98 -46.83 40.83
N VAL A 78 -9.70 -45.54 41.07
CA VAL A 78 -8.33 -45.02 41.27
C VAL A 78 -7.94 -45.17 42.74
N ALA A 79 -6.75 -45.70 43.00
CA ALA A 79 -6.22 -45.83 44.35
C ALA A 79 -5.95 -44.44 44.99
N THR A 80 -6.10 -44.31 46.31
CA THR A 80 -6.03 -43.03 47.04
C THR A 80 -4.67 -42.34 46.94
N ASP A 81 -3.61 -43.10 46.73
CA ASP A 81 -2.24 -42.64 46.49
C ASP A 81 -2.04 -42.01 45.10
N GLN A 82 -2.88 -42.36 44.11
CA GLN A 82 -2.76 -41.87 42.72
C GLN A 82 -3.70 -40.71 42.38
N MET A 83 -4.62 -40.35 43.29
CA MET A 83 -5.63 -39.31 43.05
C MET A 83 -5.02 -37.94 42.71
N GLY A 84 -3.94 -37.54 43.41
CA GLY A 84 -3.26 -36.26 43.15
C GLY A 84 -2.62 -36.18 41.77
N TYR A 85 -2.03 -37.28 41.29
CA TYR A 85 -1.44 -37.35 39.95
C TYR A 85 -2.50 -37.21 38.85
N CYS A 86 -3.62 -37.95 38.95
CA CYS A 86 -4.70 -37.86 37.98
C CYS A 86 -5.35 -36.46 37.96
N GLN A 87 -5.48 -35.80 39.12
CA GLN A 87 -5.97 -34.42 39.17
C GLN A 87 -5.00 -33.45 38.47
N PHE A 88 -3.70 -33.57 38.70
CA PHE A 88 -2.69 -32.74 38.03
C PHE A 88 -2.73 -32.91 36.50
N ILE A 89 -2.77 -34.16 36.02
CA ILE A 89 -2.84 -34.44 34.58
C ILE A 89 -4.12 -33.88 33.95
N ASN A 90 -5.28 -34.01 34.62
CA ASN A 90 -6.53 -33.39 34.15
C ASN A 90 -6.39 -31.86 34.01
N VAL A 91 -5.77 -31.17 34.98
CA VAL A 91 -5.53 -29.72 34.90
C VAL A 91 -4.63 -29.38 33.71
N VAL A 92 -3.55 -30.13 33.50
CA VAL A 92 -2.63 -29.93 32.36
C VAL A 92 -3.37 -30.12 31.03
N ILE A 93 -4.19 -31.17 30.89
CA ILE A 93 -4.99 -31.41 29.69
C ILE A 93 -5.93 -30.24 29.41
N VAL A 94 -6.65 -29.74 30.43
CA VAL A 94 -7.56 -28.60 30.27
C VAL A 94 -6.81 -27.35 29.80
N ILE A 95 -5.65 -27.04 30.38
CA ILE A 95 -4.84 -25.89 29.96
C ILE A 95 -4.39 -26.04 28.50
N LEU A 96 -3.88 -27.22 28.13
CA LEU A 96 -3.43 -27.49 26.75
C LEU A 96 -4.59 -27.44 25.75
N MET A 97 -5.78 -27.92 26.12
CA MET A 97 -6.98 -27.82 25.29
C MET A 97 -7.40 -26.36 25.09
N VAL A 98 -7.46 -25.56 26.16
CA VAL A 98 -7.78 -24.12 26.06
C VAL A 98 -6.78 -23.42 25.13
N LEU A 99 -5.50 -23.70 25.31
CA LEU A 99 -4.44 -23.11 24.49
C LEU A 99 -4.52 -23.56 23.03
N ALA A 100 -4.88 -24.81 22.75
CA ALA A 100 -5.13 -25.31 21.40
C ALA A 100 -6.31 -24.61 20.70
N ILE A 101 -7.28 -24.08 21.46
CA ILE A 101 -8.43 -23.32 20.93
C ILE A 101 -8.10 -21.83 20.79
N VAL A 102 -7.45 -21.23 21.78
CA VAL A 102 -7.18 -19.79 21.83
C VAL A 102 -6.06 -19.39 20.87
N ALA A 103 -5.00 -20.20 20.75
CA ALA A 103 -3.85 -19.85 19.91
C ALA A 103 -4.21 -19.66 18.42
N PRO A 104 -5.01 -20.51 17.77
CA PRO A 104 -5.48 -20.26 16.42
C PRO A 104 -6.29 -18.96 16.28
N ALA A 105 -7.10 -18.60 17.28
CA ALA A 105 -7.88 -17.35 17.26
C ALA A 105 -6.97 -16.11 17.30
N ILE A 106 -5.91 -16.14 18.13
CA ILE A 106 -4.89 -15.09 18.16
C ILE A 106 -4.18 -15.02 16.80
N GLY A 107 -3.78 -16.17 16.24
CA GLY A 107 -3.15 -16.22 14.90
C GLY A 107 -4.05 -15.62 13.82
N GLY A 108 -5.36 -15.88 13.88
CA GLY A 108 -6.35 -15.29 12.99
C GLY A 108 -6.47 -13.77 13.11
N ALA A 109 -6.52 -13.24 14.34
CA ALA A 109 -6.58 -11.80 14.58
C ALA A 109 -5.33 -11.06 14.07
N PHE A 110 -4.15 -11.67 14.19
CA PHE A 110 -2.93 -11.10 13.62
C PHE A 110 -2.89 -11.19 12.08
N SER A 111 -3.51 -12.21 11.49
CA SER A 111 -3.69 -12.28 10.04
C SER A 111 -4.58 -11.15 9.54
N THR A 112 -5.70 -10.87 10.20
CA THR A 112 -6.59 -9.78 9.79
C THR A 112 -5.93 -8.41 9.98
N LEU A 113 -5.10 -8.24 11.01
CA LEU A 113 -4.27 -7.03 11.17
C LEU A 113 -3.28 -6.87 9.99
N ALA A 114 -2.63 -7.95 9.56
CA ALA A 114 -1.73 -7.89 8.40
C ALA A 114 -2.46 -7.46 7.13
N ASP A 115 -3.65 -8.01 6.90
CA ASP A 115 -4.48 -7.68 5.75
C ASP A 115 -5.00 -6.24 5.80
N LEU A 116 -5.34 -5.74 7.00
CA LEU A 116 -5.82 -4.38 7.20
C LEU A 116 -4.73 -3.35 6.92
N TYR A 117 -3.52 -3.58 7.42
CA TYR A 117 -2.42 -2.62 7.29
C TYR A 117 -1.70 -2.70 5.95
N GLN A 118 -1.84 -3.80 5.20
CA GLN A 118 -1.26 -3.98 3.86
C GLN A 118 0.24 -3.60 3.80
N TRP A 119 1.05 -4.01 4.79
CA TRP A 119 2.45 -3.56 4.90
C TRP A 119 3.26 -3.80 3.63
N ASP A 120 3.06 -4.93 2.94
CA ASP A 120 3.77 -5.25 1.69
C ASP A 120 3.51 -4.22 0.59
N ARG A 121 2.27 -3.73 0.49
CA ARG A 121 1.89 -2.68 -0.45
C ARG A 121 2.56 -1.36 -0.10
N GLN A 122 2.53 -0.97 1.18
CA GLN A 122 3.19 0.26 1.64
C GLN A 122 4.69 0.22 1.38
N ILE A 123 5.33 -0.92 1.64
CA ILE A 123 6.75 -1.15 1.33
C ILE A 123 7.00 -0.98 -0.16
N SER A 124 6.18 -1.58 -1.02
CA SER A 124 6.33 -1.47 -2.48
C SER A 124 6.20 -0.03 -2.97
N LEU A 125 5.23 0.71 -2.44
CA LEU A 125 4.99 2.10 -2.81
C LEU A 125 6.18 3.00 -2.44
N TYR A 126 6.70 2.89 -1.21
CA TYR A 126 7.88 3.66 -0.81
C TYR A 126 9.15 3.24 -1.56
N ASP A 127 9.31 1.94 -1.87
CA ASP A 127 10.45 1.43 -2.64
C ASP A 127 10.43 1.95 -4.10
N GLU A 128 9.25 2.04 -4.71
CA GLU A 128 9.05 2.65 -6.02
C GLU A 128 9.33 4.16 -5.98
N SER A 129 8.81 4.88 -4.99
CA SER A 129 9.10 6.31 -4.79
C SER A 129 10.60 6.56 -4.59
N LEU A 130 11.31 5.72 -3.85
CA LEU A 130 12.76 5.81 -3.70
C LEU A 130 13.50 5.63 -5.03
N LYS A 131 13.09 4.67 -5.87
CA LYS A 131 13.67 4.46 -7.20
C LYS A 131 13.39 5.66 -8.11
N ASN A 132 12.18 6.19 -8.10
CA ASN A 132 11.80 7.35 -8.91
C ASN A 132 12.53 8.62 -8.44
N LEU A 133 12.74 8.80 -7.13
CA LEU A 133 13.59 9.87 -6.59
C LEU A 133 15.05 9.71 -7.07
N ALA A 134 15.59 8.49 -7.14
CA ALA A 134 16.93 8.26 -7.68
C ALA A 134 17.02 8.61 -9.18
N VAL A 135 15.95 8.37 -9.96
CA VAL A 135 15.89 8.79 -11.37
C VAL A 135 15.79 10.31 -11.51
N ALA A 136 15.03 10.98 -10.63
CA ALA A 136 14.97 12.44 -10.60
C ALA A 136 16.33 13.04 -10.20
N ASP A 137 17.01 12.43 -9.23
CA ASP A 137 18.33 12.81 -8.74
C ASP A 137 19.41 12.68 -9.83
N ALA A 138 19.32 11.67 -10.69
CA ALA A 138 20.20 11.54 -11.86
C ALA A 138 20.10 12.71 -12.87
N ARG A 139 19.12 13.60 -12.73
CA ARG A 139 18.96 14.83 -13.52
C ARG A 139 19.39 16.09 -12.75
N SER A 140 20.13 15.94 -11.65
CA SER A 140 20.68 17.06 -10.88
C SER A 140 21.52 17.99 -11.77
N PRO A 141 21.45 19.31 -11.58
CA PRO A 141 22.26 20.25 -12.36
C PRO A 141 23.75 20.10 -12.03
N ASP A 142 24.60 20.12 -13.06
CA ASP A 142 26.06 20.07 -12.92
C ASP A 142 26.61 21.51 -12.80
N PRO A 143 27.50 21.81 -11.83
CA PRO A 143 28.13 23.12 -11.69
C PRO A 143 28.90 23.59 -12.94
N GLU A 144 29.29 22.70 -13.86
CA GLU A 144 29.97 23.08 -15.11
C GLU A 144 29.01 23.49 -16.24
N MET A 145 27.69 23.32 -16.08
CA MET A 145 26.70 23.74 -17.08
C MET A 145 26.58 25.26 -17.19
N ASP A 146 26.29 25.74 -18.40
CA ASP A 146 25.91 27.14 -18.63
C ASP A 146 24.67 27.55 -17.82
N ASP A 147 24.51 28.84 -17.53
CA ASP A 147 23.47 29.32 -16.63
C ASP A 147 22.05 29.02 -17.10
N ALA A 148 21.80 29.05 -18.42
CA ALA A 148 20.49 28.74 -18.98
C ALA A 148 20.17 27.24 -18.80
N THR A 149 21.12 26.37 -19.11
CA THR A 149 20.99 24.92 -18.92
C THR A 149 20.90 24.54 -17.45
N TYR A 150 21.70 25.14 -16.57
CA TYR A 150 21.65 24.91 -15.13
C TYR A 150 20.27 25.26 -14.57
N ARG A 151 19.70 26.39 -14.98
CA ARG A 151 18.35 26.80 -14.57
C ARG A 151 17.28 25.83 -15.03
N ALA A 152 17.38 25.35 -16.28
CA ALA A 152 16.45 24.37 -16.83
C ALA A 152 16.55 23.02 -16.10
N ALA A 153 17.78 22.56 -15.84
CA ALA A 153 18.06 21.33 -15.09
C ALA A 153 17.56 21.42 -13.65
N LEU A 154 17.84 22.52 -12.94
CA LEU A 154 17.32 22.76 -11.59
C LEU A 154 15.78 22.72 -11.54
N LYS A 155 15.12 23.35 -12.51
CA LYS A 155 13.65 23.30 -12.63
C LYS A 155 13.16 21.87 -12.90
N ALA A 156 13.79 21.15 -13.81
CA ALA A 156 13.42 19.76 -14.14
C ALA A 156 13.63 18.81 -12.95
N TYR A 157 14.75 18.93 -12.24
CA TYR A 157 15.08 18.17 -11.03
C TYR A 157 14.09 18.44 -9.90
N SER A 158 13.79 19.72 -9.62
CA SER A 158 12.85 20.10 -8.57
C SER A 158 11.42 19.63 -8.89
N LEU A 159 10.95 19.82 -10.12
CA LEU A 159 9.64 19.34 -10.57
C LEU A 159 9.56 17.81 -10.56
N GLY A 160 10.59 17.12 -11.05
CA GLY A 160 10.64 15.66 -11.03
C GLY A 160 10.51 15.10 -9.61
N SER A 161 11.25 15.67 -8.66
CA SER A 161 11.21 15.26 -7.26
C SER A 161 9.84 15.54 -6.62
N LEU A 162 9.26 16.72 -6.87
CA LEU A 162 7.92 17.07 -6.38
C LEU A 162 6.81 16.21 -6.99
N THR A 163 6.94 15.84 -8.27
CA THR A 163 6.00 14.93 -8.92
C THR A 163 6.01 13.56 -8.25
N VAL A 164 7.18 13.02 -7.88
CA VAL A 164 7.24 11.74 -7.15
C VAL A 164 6.50 11.82 -5.81
N MET A 165 6.69 12.91 -5.05
CA MET A 165 5.96 13.12 -3.79
C MET A 165 4.45 13.27 -4.00
N TYR A 166 4.04 13.97 -5.07
CA TYR A 166 2.64 14.15 -5.41
C TYR A 166 1.98 12.82 -5.82
N ASP A 167 2.66 12.04 -6.66
CA ASP A 167 2.17 10.73 -7.10
C ASP A 167 2.07 9.76 -5.93
N GLU A 168 3.05 9.77 -5.01
CA GLU A 168 2.99 9.03 -3.76
C GLU A 168 1.75 9.43 -2.95
N ALA A 169 1.57 10.73 -2.66
CA ALA A 169 0.40 11.24 -1.92
C ALA A 169 -0.94 10.88 -2.60
N ALA A 170 -0.99 10.90 -3.93
CA ALA A 170 -2.17 10.50 -4.70
C ALA A 170 -2.46 8.99 -4.54
N GLN A 171 -1.43 8.15 -4.50
CA GLN A 171 -1.58 6.71 -4.25
C GLN A 171 -2.11 6.43 -2.84
N TRP A 172 -1.72 7.22 -1.82
CA TRP A 172 -2.35 7.16 -0.49
C TRP A 172 -3.83 7.52 -0.53
N GLY A 173 -4.20 8.55 -1.30
CA GLY A 173 -5.61 8.95 -1.47
C GLY A 173 -6.47 7.89 -2.17
N GLN A 174 -5.88 7.08 -3.04
CA GLN A 174 -6.57 5.94 -3.66
C GLN A 174 -6.73 4.74 -2.71
N MET A 175 -5.95 4.64 -1.63
CA MET A 175 -6.09 3.55 -0.66
C MET A 175 -7.40 3.57 0.14
N ILE A 176 -8.14 4.69 0.12
CA ILE A 176 -9.46 4.81 0.79
C ILE A 176 -10.63 4.50 -0.16
N ARG A 177 -10.40 4.44 -1.48
CA ARG A 177 -11.48 4.14 -2.43
C ARG A 177 -11.69 2.64 -2.55
N THR A 178 -12.80 2.16 -2.00
CA THR A 178 -13.25 0.77 -2.21
C THR A 178 -13.48 0.51 -3.71
N PRO A 179 -13.31 -0.72 -4.22
CA PRO A 179 -13.51 -1.05 -5.64
C PRO A 179 -14.86 -0.57 -6.18
N VAL A 180 -15.90 -0.57 -5.34
CA VAL A 180 -17.23 0.00 -5.65
C VAL A 180 -17.15 1.48 -6.05
N GLN A 181 -16.32 2.28 -5.39
CA GLN A 181 -16.15 3.70 -5.72
C GLN A 181 -15.37 3.92 -7.03
N ILE A 182 -14.52 2.97 -7.41
CA ILE A 182 -13.82 2.99 -8.70
C ILE A 182 -14.79 2.64 -9.82
N GLU A 183 -15.62 1.60 -9.66
CA GLU A 183 -16.68 1.24 -10.61
C GLU A 183 -17.69 2.39 -10.77
N GLU A 184 -18.11 3.00 -9.66
CA GLU A 184 -19.00 4.16 -9.65
C GLU A 184 -18.38 5.36 -10.38
N PHE A 185 -17.06 5.59 -10.22
CA PHE A 185 -16.34 6.64 -10.91
C PHE A 185 -16.18 6.35 -12.42
N ILE A 186 -15.86 5.11 -12.80
CA ILE A 186 -15.78 4.67 -14.19
C ILE A 186 -17.15 4.82 -14.85
N ARG A 187 -18.22 4.35 -14.20
CA ARG A 187 -19.60 4.50 -14.67
C ARG A 187 -19.95 5.97 -14.89
N ARG A 188 -19.72 6.84 -13.91
CA ARG A 188 -19.99 8.29 -14.05
C ARG A 188 -19.13 8.95 -15.13
N SER A 189 -17.90 8.48 -15.34
CA SER A 189 -17.03 9.01 -16.39
C SER A 189 -17.49 8.57 -17.77
N GLN A 190 -17.96 7.32 -17.91
CA GLN A 190 -18.59 6.82 -19.14
C GLN A 190 -19.91 7.54 -19.43
N GLU A 191 -20.77 7.75 -18.44
CA GLU A 191 -22.02 8.52 -18.56
C GLU A 191 -21.76 9.98 -18.98
N ARG A 192 -20.69 10.62 -18.44
CA ARG A 192 -20.26 11.94 -18.88
C ARG A 192 -19.72 11.94 -20.31
N ALA A 193 -18.93 10.95 -20.69
CA ALA A 193 -18.42 10.84 -22.05
C ALA A 193 -19.54 10.62 -23.08
N GLN A 194 -20.57 9.85 -22.72
CA GLN A 194 -21.75 9.62 -23.55
C GLN A 194 -22.66 10.86 -23.61
N SER A 195 -22.82 11.60 -22.52
CA SER A 195 -23.63 12.83 -22.52
C SER A 195 -22.92 14.03 -23.18
N VAL A 196 -21.59 13.99 -23.30
CA VAL A 196 -20.78 15.00 -24.02
C VAL A 196 -20.58 14.62 -25.50
N GLN A 197 -21.22 13.55 -26.02
CA GLN A 197 -21.50 13.47 -27.46
C GLN A 197 -22.42 14.64 -27.83
N LEU A 198 -21.79 15.75 -28.19
CA LEU A 198 -22.40 16.99 -28.60
C LEU A 198 -23.49 16.70 -29.65
N PRO A 199 -24.64 17.39 -29.60
CA PRO A 199 -25.63 17.29 -30.65
C PRO A 199 -24.90 17.54 -31.97
N ILE A 200 -25.01 16.57 -32.90
CA ILE A 200 -24.49 16.71 -34.26
C ILE A 200 -24.99 18.05 -34.76
N PHE A 201 -24.08 19.02 -34.87
CA PHE A 201 -24.42 20.35 -35.31
C PHE A 201 -24.80 20.20 -36.78
N LYS A 202 -26.11 20.08 -37.05
CA LYS A 202 -26.62 20.06 -38.41
C LYS A 202 -26.25 21.42 -38.98
N ALA A 203 -25.27 21.45 -39.87
CA ALA A 203 -24.81 22.69 -40.49
C ALA A 203 -26.05 23.41 -41.05
N PRO A 204 -26.26 24.69 -40.72
CA PRO A 204 -27.39 25.44 -41.26
C PRO A 204 -27.31 25.38 -42.79
N ASP A 205 -28.45 25.08 -43.41
CA ASP A 205 -28.56 24.93 -44.87
C ASP A 205 -27.87 26.10 -45.56
N ALA A 206 -26.97 25.79 -46.50
CA ALA A 206 -26.19 26.79 -47.20
C ALA A 206 -27.12 27.88 -47.79
N PRO A 207 -26.77 29.17 -47.66
CA PRO A 207 -27.61 30.26 -48.14
C PRO A 207 -27.90 30.06 -49.62
N ARG A 208 -29.19 30.04 -49.98
CA ARG A 208 -29.62 29.90 -51.37
C ARG A 208 -29.00 31.03 -52.20
N PRO A 209 -28.45 30.75 -53.39
CA PRO A 209 -27.89 31.78 -54.26
C PRO A 209 -28.96 32.84 -54.56
N ARG A 210 -28.58 34.10 -54.39
CA ARG A 210 -29.44 35.26 -54.64
C ARG A 210 -29.75 35.28 -56.14
N PRO A 211 -31.03 35.35 -56.56
CA PRO A 211 -31.36 35.45 -57.97
C PRO A 211 -30.77 36.75 -58.52
N THR A 212 -29.81 36.63 -59.42
CA THR A 212 -29.29 37.73 -60.22
C THR A 212 -30.37 38.05 -61.26
N GLY A 213 -31.13 39.10 -60.99
CA GLY A 213 -32.04 39.68 -61.98
C GLY A 213 -31.24 40.32 -63.10
N GLU A 214 -30.98 39.56 -64.14
CA GLU A 214 -30.61 40.03 -65.46
C GLU A 214 -31.64 39.48 -66.45
N ASP A 215 -32.87 39.96 -66.33
CA ASP A 215 -33.87 39.82 -67.38
C ASP A 215 -34.21 41.22 -67.91
N GLU A 216 -33.99 41.36 -69.22
CA GLU A 216 -34.73 42.19 -70.17
C GLU A 216 -34.49 43.71 -70.17
N ALA A 217 -33.50 44.11 -70.98
CA ALA A 217 -33.62 45.29 -71.83
C ALA A 217 -33.02 45.00 -73.21
N VAL A 218 -33.85 44.47 -74.13
CA VAL A 218 -33.59 44.48 -75.57
C VAL A 218 -34.89 44.88 -76.27
N GLY A 219 -34.82 45.96 -77.06
CA GLY A 219 -35.72 46.21 -78.19
C GLY A 219 -36.80 47.24 -77.95
#